data_AF-A0A2L1GQX8-F1
#
_entry.id   AF-A0A2L1GQX8-F1
#
_cell.length_a   1.000
_cell.length_b   1.000
_cell.length_c   1.000
_cell.angle_alpha   90.00
_cell.angle_beta   90.00
_cell.angle_gamma   90.00
#
_symmetry.space_group_name_H-M   'P 1'
#
loop_
_entity.id
_entity.type
_entity.pdbx_description
1 polymer ?
#
loop_
_entity_poly.entity_id
_entity_poly.type
_entity_poly.pdbx_seq_one_letter_code
_entity_poly.pdbx_strand_id
1 'polypeptide(L)'
;MIALRQAFAAAYERLAARAGLLDRINVFPVADGDTGVNLRLSLAPLHDATSPAALCRSLLQQGATGNSGNIAVAFFPPLLALAEDAGPEALLAACAAGSRLARGAVLAPQDGTMLDVMSGLAACSPEQSIPDILDRLAGAVRATAHMLPAMRQAGVVDAGALGLFCFFEGFFAAWSGDEGLLQAPGARFPGLLRARLPEAEADPASCINLTLQGQADAALLATLGESVVARRDGGLLHLHLHSHDPEATRAALQSVGEITAWHAESMQAATLPPEAGFVRLLCDAAGSLPRPLARQEGIVLLDSHVICGGISRPETLWDPAAIYAALRAGQRVSTAQASQNERRQHFQSALEQPGPVLYLAVGSVYTGNFAAAAAFQAGQGGQSFFAVDSGAASGRLAVIALMAARAARRLADMELLLAFVRKLCAVCEEYVCIADLRYLARSGRISRLSGLASGLLGIRPVISPEAEGVRRLALAHSQAAQRDFVLARLRALAKQGRPELLLLEYSDNEAWVREAMAPQIRAILPDSELQVAPLSLSSGVHMGPGTWALALCPRLGDW
;
A
#
# COMPACT_ATOMS: atom_id res chain seq x y z
N MET A 1 -19.62 -14.44 18.35
CA MET A 1 -18.32 -14.49 17.68
C MET A 1 -18.55 -14.56 16.18
N ILE A 2 -17.82 -13.78 15.38
CA ILE A 2 -17.89 -13.87 13.92
C ILE A 2 -17.01 -15.03 13.40
N ALA A 3 -17.12 -15.35 12.11
CA ALA A 3 -16.26 -16.35 11.47
C ALA A 3 -14.77 -15.96 11.56
N LEU A 4 -13.88 -16.91 11.83
CA LEU A 4 -12.44 -16.67 12.00
C LEU A 4 -11.83 -15.92 10.81
N ARG A 5 -12.24 -16.22 9.58
CA ARG A 5 -11.74 -15.53 8.37
C ARG A 5 -12.09 -14.05 8.35
N GLN A 6 -13.27 -13.68 8.84
CA GLN A 6 -13.67 -12.28 8.95
C GLN A 6 -12.85 -11.55 10.02
N ALA A 7 -12.53 -12.24 11.13
CA ALA A 7 -11.64 -11.70 12.15
C ALA A 7 -10.21 -11.51 11.62
N PHE A 8 -9.69 -12.42 10.79
CA PHE A 8 -8.39 -12.24 10.12
C PHE A 8 -8.38 -11.05 9.15
N ALA A 9 -9.47 -10.85 8.40
CA ALA A 9 -9.57 -9.69 7.52
C ALA A 9 -9.53 -8.36 8.31
N ALA A 10 -10.28 -8.27 9.41
CA ALA A 10 -10.25 -7.09 10.28
C ALA A 10 -8.88 -6.88 10.96
N ALA A 11 -8.22 -7.97 11.36
CA ALA A 11 -6.87 -7.96 11.92
C ALA A 11 -5.83 -7.42 10.92
N TYR A 12 -5.89 -7.91 9.68
CA TYR A 12 -5.05 -7.43 8.59
C TYR A 12 -5.26 -5.93 8.34
N GLU A 13 -6.51 -5.47 8.24
CA GLU A 13 -6.83 -4.06 8.01
C GLU A 13 -6.28 -3.15 9.13
N ARG A 14 -6.33 -3.61 10.39
CA ARG A 14 -5.75 -2.88 11.53
C ARG A 14 -4.24 -2.77 11.44
N LEU A 15 -3.55 -3.87 11.10
CA LEU A 15 -2.09 -3.90 10.90
C LEU A 15 -1.68 -3.04 9.70
N ALA A 16 -2.35 -3.20 8.55
CA ALA A 16 -2.04 -2.52 7.31
C ALA A 16 -2.10 -0.99 7.45
N ALA A 17 -3.11 -0.49 8.18
CA ALA A 17 -3.24 0.94 8.47
C ALA A 17 -2.09 1.51 9.32
N ARG A 18 -1.38 0.65 10.06
CA ARG A 18 -0.26 1.04 10.95
C ARG A 18 1.10 0.70 10.36
N ALA A 19 1.17 0.16 9.14
CA ALA A 19 2.43 -0.15 8.47
C ALA A 19 3.42 1.03 8.51
N GLY A 20 2.97 2.24 8.17
CA GLY A 20 3.84 3.43 8.24
C GLY A 20 4.30 3.81 9.64
N LEU A 21 3.58 3.45 10.71
CA LEU A 21 4.08 3.57 12.09
C LEU A 21 5.18 2.54 12.36
N LEU A 22 4.97 1.29 11.95
CA LEU A 22 5.94 0.21 12.12
C LEU A 22 7.25 0.53 11.40
N ASP A 23 7.16 1.03 10.17
CA ASP A 23 8.31 1.47 9.38
C ASP A 23 9.11 2.57 10.09
N ARG A 24 8.45 3.53 10.75
CA ARG A 24 9.12 4.64 11.46
C ARG A 24 9.87 4.20 12.72
N ILE A 25 9.48 3.11 13.35
CA ILE A 25 10.12 2.60 14.57
C ILE A 25 11.01 1.38 14.28
N ASN A 26 11.17 1.00 13.02
CA ASN A 26 12.01 -0.11 12.62
C ASN A 26 13.49 0.24 12.85
N VAL A 27 14.10 -0.37 13.86
CA VAL A 27 15.52 -0.18 14.21
C VAL A 27 16.26 -1.50 14.44
N PHE A 28 15.60 -2.65 14.23
CA PHE A 28 16.21 -3.97 14.38
C PHE A 28 15.61 -4.96 13.36
N PRO A 29 16.42 -5.85 12.77
CA PRO A 29 17.88 -5.92 12.88
C PRO A 29 18.57 -4.73 12.21
N VAL A 30 17.91 -4.13 11.22
CA VAL A 30 18.39 -2.99 10.45
C VAL A 30 17.32 -1.90 10.44
N ALA A 31 17.73 -0.63 10.51
CA ALA A 31 16.85 0.53 10.44
C ALA A 31 16.53 0.96 9.00
N ASP A 32 16.03 0.03 8.19
CA ASP A 32 15.70 0.22 6.76
C ASP A 32 14.26 0.71 6.52
N GLY A 33 13.44 0.78 7.57
CA GLY A 33 12.07 1.28 7.50
C GLY A 33 11.12 0.42 6.67
N ASP A 34 11.34 -0.90 6.61
CA ASP A 34 10.52 -1.79 5.77
C ASP A 34 9.57 -2.73 6.53
N THR A 35 9.63 -2.81 7.86
CA THR A 35 8.91 -3.82 8.65
C THR A 35 7.39 -3.79 8.42
N GLY A 36 6.78 -2.61 8.42
CA GLY A 36 5.37 -2.44 8.17
C GLY A 36 4.98 -2.75 6.73
N VAL A 37 5.80 -2.35 5.76
CA VAL A 37 5.64 -2.77 4.36
C VAL A 37 5.67 -4.29 4.25
N ASN A 38 6.72 -4.94 4.78
CA ASN A 38 6.90 -6.39 4.72
C ASN A 38 5.72 -7.16 5.33
N LEU A 39 5.24 -6.76 6.51
CA LEU A 39 4.07 -7.37 7.14
C LEU A 39 2.79 -7.15 6.31
N ARG A 40 2.56 -5.93 5.81
CA ARG A 40 1.38 -5.62 4.97
C ARG A 40 1.39 -6.42 3.67
N LEU A 41 2.53 -6.53 3.00
CA LEU A 41 2.66 -7.31 1.77
C LEU A 41 2.43 -8.81 2.05
N SER A 42 3.13 -9.33 3.05
CA SER A 42 3.17 -10.76 3.34
C SER A 42 1.84 -11.30 3.87
N LEU A 43 1.10 -10.51 4.65
CA LEU A 43 -0.17 -10.92 5.26
C LEU A 43 -1.41 -10.53 4.44
N ALA A 44 -1.25 -9.86 3.30
CA ALA A 44 -2.37 -9.45 2.44
C ALA A 44 -3.38 -10.56 2.08
N PRO A 45 -2.97 -11.83 1.86
CA PRO A 45 -3.93 -12.90 1.62
C PRO A 45 -4.90 -13.18 2.78
N LEU A 46 -4.63 -12.72 4.00
CA LEU A 46 -5.56 -12.82 5.14
C LEU A 46 -6.73 -11.84 5.04
N HIS A 47 -6.65 -10.84 4.15
CA HIS A 47 -7.73 -9.90 3.90
C HIS A 47 -8.93 -10.55 3.21
N ASP A 48 -8.66 -11.52 2.34
CA ASP A 48 -9.71 -12.24 1.61
C ASP A 48 -10.30 -13.34 2.47
N ALA A 49 -11.43 -13.01 3.11
CA ALA A 49 -12.21 -13.95 3.91
C ALA A 49 -13.02 -14.97 3.10
N THR A 50 -13.02 -14.89 1.76
CA THR A 50 -13.88 -15.71 0.88
C THR A 50 -13.12 -16.79 0.14
N SER A 51 -11.82 -16.59 -0.11
CA SER A 51 -10.98 -17.57 -0.78
C SER A 51 -10.83 -18.87 0.04
N PRO A 52 -10.71 -20.05 -0.63
CA PRO A 52 -10.43 -21.30 0.05
C PRO A 52 -9.19 -21.23 0.94
N ALA A 53 -9.24 -21.87 2.11
CA ALA A 53 -8.14 -21.87 3.08
C ALA A 53 -6.80 -22.31 2.50
N ALA A 54 -6.82 -23.33 1.63
CA ALA A 54 -5.64 -23.84 0.93
C ALA A 54 -5.02 -22.80 -0.02
N LEU A 55 -5.86 -22.03 -0.74
CA LEU A 55 -5.41 -20.96 -1.61
C LEU A 55 -4.80 -19.82 -0.77
N CYS A 56 -5.50 -19.36 0.27
CA CYS A 56 -4.98 -18.34 1.19
C CYS A 56 -3.61 -18.75 1.76
N ARG A 57 -3.46 -20.00 2.21
CA ARG A 57 -2.19 -20.55 2.67
C ARG A 57 -1.12 -20.49 1.56
N SER A 58 -1.40 -21.03 0.37
CA SER A 58 -0.44 -21.01 -0.75
C SER A 58 0.01 -19.59 -1.09
N LEU A 59 -0.93 -18.64 -1.08
CA LEU A 59 -0.66 -17.24 -1.38
C LEU A 59 0.20 -16.56 -0.30
N LEU A 60 0.02 -16.89 0.99
CA LEU A 60 0.89 -16.41 2.07
C LEU A 60 2.31 -16.94 1.90
N GLN A 61 2.46 -18.24 1.63
CA GLN A 61 3.77 -18.88 1.47
C GLN A 61 4.54 -18.32 0.27
N GLN A 62 3.85 -17.94 -0.81
CA GLN A 62 4.46 -17.35 -2.00
C GLN A 62 4.69 -15.84 -1.90
N GLY A 63 3.86 -15.12 -1.13
CA GLY A 63 3.89 -13.66 -1.02
C GLY A 63 4.73 -13.12 0.14
N ALA A 64 5.34 -13.99 0.94
CA ALA A 64 6.18 -13.59 2.07
C ALA A 64 7.44 -12.85 1.59
N THR A 65 7.68 -11.68 2.16
CA THR A 65 8.84 -10.83 1.86
C THR A 65 9.39 -10.22 3.14
N GLY A 66 10.71 -10.04 3.19
CA GLY A 66 11.39 -9.48 4.34
C GLY A 66 11.48 -10.45 5.52
N ASN A 67 12.25 -10.07 6.53
CA ASN A 67 12.42 -10.84 7.76
C ASN A 67 11.08 -10.98 8.51
N SER A 68 10.47 -9.84 8.85
CA SER A 68 9.22 -9.78 9.60
C SER A 68 8.06 -10.48 8.88
N GLY A 69 7.97 -10.33 7.56
CA GLY A 69 6.96 -10.99 6.73
C GLY A 69 7.11 -12.51 6.69
N ASN A 70 8.34 -13.03 6.53
CA ASN A 70 8.59 -14.46 6.54
C ASN A 70 8.34 -15.10 7.92
N ILE A 71 8.73 -14.41 9.01
CA ILE A 71 8.41 -14.86 10.38
C ILE A 71 6.90 -14.90 10.61
N ALA A 72 6.18 -13.83 10.23
CA ALA A 72 4.73 -13.79 10.38
C ALA A 72 4.04 -14.91 9.57
N VAL A 73 4.42 -15.11 8.30
CA VAL A 73 3.82 -16.16 7.46
C VAL A 73 4.10 -17.57 7.99
N ALA A 74 5.23 -17.81 8.65
CA ALA A 74 5.52 -19.09 9.29
C ALA A 74 4.55 -19.40 10.46
N PHE A 75 3.98 -18.37 11.10
CA PHE A 75 3.07 -18.52 12.23
C PHE A 75 1.64 -18.97 11.84
N PHE A 76 1.10 -18.48 10.72
CA PHE A 76 -0.31 -18.67 10.37
C PHE A 76 -0.80 -20.06 9.92
N PRO A 77 0.01 -21.01 9.40
CA PRO A 77 -0.52 -22.25 8.83
C PRO A 77 -1.43 -23.07 9.76
N PRO A 78 -1.15 -23.24 11.07
CA PRO A 78 -2.05 -23.93 11.99
C PRO A 78 -3.38 -23.20 12.19
N LEU A 79 -3.37 -21.86 12.21
CA LEU A 79 -4.56 -21.04 12.39
C LEU A 79 -5.49 -21.14 11.17
N LEU A 80 -4.94 -21.21 9.97
CA LEU A 80 -5.70 -21.32 8.72
C LEU A 80 -6.33 -22.70 8.50
N ALA A 81 -5.89 -23.69 9.28
CA ALA A 81 -6.46 -25.04 9.28
C ALA A 81 -7.65 -25.20 10.23
N LEU A 82 -7.96 -24.19 11.03
CA LEU A 82 -9.12 -24.20 11.94
C LEU A 82 -10.43 -24.11 11.15
N ALA A 83 -11.48 -24.73 11.70
CA ALA A 83 -12.85 -24.52 11.25
C ALA A 83 -13.32 -23.09 11.62
N GLU A 84 -14.24 -22.51 10.83
CA GLU A 84 -14.70 -21.13 11.02
C GLU A 84 -15.35 -20.86 12.40
N ASP A 85 -15.90 -21.90 13.02
CA ASP A 85 -16.57 -21.89 14.33
C ASP A 85 -15.67 -22.37 15.48
N ALA A 86 -14.36 -22.53 15.24
CA ALA A 86 -13.44 -22.99 16.26
C ALA A 86 -13.39 -22.03 17.46
N GLY A 87 -13.48 -22.60 18.67
CA GLY A 87 -13.48 -21.86 19.93
C GLY A 87 -12.08 -21.46 20.43
N PRO A 88 -12.01 -20.77 21.59
CA PRO A 88 -10.76 -20.23 22.15
C PRO A 88 -9.66 -21.27 22.37
N GLU A 89 -10.01 -22.47 22.83
CA GLU A 89 -9.05 -23.55 23.07
C GLU A 89 -8.31 -23.97 21.79
N ALA A 90 -9.05 -24.22 20.71
CA ALA A 90 -8.49 -24.60 19.42
C ALA A 90 -7.65 -23.46 18.81
N LEU A 91 -8.12 -22.21 18.97
CA LEU A 91 -7.38 -21.02 18.53
C LEU A 91 -6.04 -20.91 19.26
N LEU A 92 -6.02 -20.99 20.59
CA LEU A 92 -4.80 -20.88 21.39
C LEU A 92 -3.83 -22.03 21.13
N ALA A 93 -4.33 -23.26 20.95
CA ALA A 93 -3.52 -24.41 20.55
C ALA A 93 -2.87 -24.19 19.16
N ALA A 94 -3.60 -23.62 18.21
CA ALA A 94 -3.06 -23.25 16.90
C ALA A 94 -2.01 -22.13 17.00
N CYS A 95 -2.23 -21.13 17.85
CA CYS A 95 -1.23 -20.09 18.14
C CYS A 95 0.05 -20.67 18.75
N ALA A 96 -0.06 -21.65 19.66
CA ALA A 96 1.09 -22.34 20.23
C ALA A 96 1.87 -23.14 19.18
N ALA A 97 1.17 -23.81 18.26
CA ALA A 97 1.81 -24.48 17.12
C ALA A 97 2.48 -23.47 16.17
N GLY A 98 1.80 -22.37 15.85
CA GLY A 98 2.32 -21.30 15.00
C GLY A 98 3.57 -20.65 15.58
N SER A 99 3.58 -20.38 16.89
CA SER A 99 4.74 -19.84 17.61
C SER A 99 5.98 -20.73 17.48
N ARG A 100 5.82 -22.06 17.59
CA ARG A 100 6.92 -23.01 17.36
C ARG A 100 7.44 -22.98 15.91
N LEU A 101 6.54 -22.89 14.93
CA LEU A 101 6.93 -22.82 13.52
C LEU A 101 7.68 -21.52 13.19
N ALA A 102 7.19 -20.38 13.69
CA ALA A 102 7.84 -19.10 13.49
C ALA A 102 9.22 -19.03 14.15
N ARG A 103 9.34 -19.48 15.40
CA ARG A 103 10.64 -19.57 16.09
C ARG A 103 11.61 -20.52 15.36
N GLY A 104 11.12 -21.63 14.82
CA GLY A 104 11.92 -22.58 14.04
C GLY A 104 12.32 -22.11 12.65
N ALA A 105 11.65 -21.09 12.10
CA ALA A 105 11.99 -20.51 10.79
C ALA A 105 13.15 -19.50 10.87
N VAL A 106 13.48 -19.00 12.06
CA VAL A 106 14.59 -18.05 12.26
C VAL A 106 15.83 -18.82 12.65
N LEU A 107 16.94 -18.63 11.93
CA LEU A 107 18.17 -19.38 12.18
C LEU A 107 18.77 -19.08 13.57
N ALA A 108 18.72 -17.81 13.98
CA ALA A 108 19.16 -17.35 15.29
C ALA A 108 18.04 -16.51 15.95
N PRO A 109 17.03 -17.15 16.57
CA PRO A 109 15.91 -16.44 17.20
C PRO A 109 16.40 -15.54 18.33
N GLN A 110 15.90 -14.31 18.37
CA GLN A 110 16.23 -13.32 19.41
C GLN A 110 15.00 -13.00 20.24
N ASP A 111 15.18 -12.97 21.55
CA ASP A 111 14.20 -12.40 22.46
C ASP A 111 14.22 -10.85 22.35
N GLY A 112 13.10 -10.21 22.65
CA GLY A 112 12.89 -8.79 22.37
C GLY A 112 12.37 -8.49 20.96
N THR A 113 11.73 -9.46 20.30
CA THR A 113 11.23 -9.34 18.92
C THR A 113 9.74 -9.75 18.82
N MET A 114 9.18 -9.78 17.61
CA MET A 114 7.84 -10.31 17.36
C MET A 114 7.60 -11.75 17.88
N LEU A 115 8.66 -12.53 18.06
CA LEU A 115 8.58 -13.88 18.64
C LEU A 115 8.10 -13.89 20.09
N ASP A 116 8.35 -12.82 20.86
CA ASP A 116 7.88 -12.68 22.24
C ASP A 116 6.37 -12.50 22.30
N VAL A 117 5.77 -11.80 21.33
CA VAL A 117 4.30 -11.67 21.23
C VAL A 117 3.68 -13.02 20.89
N MET A 118 4.27 -13.76 19.94
CA MET A 118 3.82 -15.11 19.61
C MET A 118 3.96 -16.09 20.78
N SER A 119 5.05 -15.99 21.55
CA SER A 119 5.28 -16.80 22.76
C SER A 119 4.29 -16.42 23.87
N GLY A 120 4.02 -15.13 24.04
CA GLY A 120 3.02 -14.62 24.98
C GLY A 120 1.61 -15.15 24.67
N LEU A 121 1.23 -15.19 23.39
CA LEU A 121 -0.04 -15.75 22.95
C LEU A 121 -0.09 -17.27 23.13
N ALA A 122 1.01 -17.98 22.86
CA ALA A 122 1.12 -19.42 23.06
C ALA A 122 1.02 -19.84 24.53
N ALA A 123 1.33 -18.94 25.46
CA ALA A 123 1.26 -19.16 26.90
C ALA A 123 -0.11 -18.81 27.50
N CYS A 124 -1.06 -18.32 26.71
CA CYS A 124 -2.41 -18.03 27.17
C CYS A 124 -3.23 -19.30 27.41
N SER A 125 -4.20 -19.22 28.32
CA SER A 125 -5.15 -20.28 28.60
C SER A 125 -6.58 -19.87 28.23
N PRO A 126 -7.47 -20.81 27.89
CA PRO A 126 -8.84 -20.50 27.47
C PRO A 126 -9.72 -19.90 28.58
N GLU A 127 -9.30 -20.01 29.84
CA GLU A 127 -9.98 -19.40 30.99
C GLU A 127 -9.72 -17.89 31.11
N GLN A 128 -8.69 -17.37 30.43
CA GLN A 128 -8.37 -15.95 30.45
C GLN A 128 -9.37 -15.14 29.62
N SER A 129 -9.71 -13.95 30.10
CA SER A 129 -10.52 -13.04 29.30
C SER A 129 -9.71 -12.47 28.12
N ILE A 130 -10.39 -12.05 27.05
CA ILE A 130 -9.73 -11.39 25.91
C ILE A 130 -8.93 -10.15 26.36
N PRO A 131 -9.45 -9.27 27.25
CA PRO A 131 -8.65 -8.20 27.84
C PRO A 131 -7.34 -8.68 28.49
N ASP A 132 -7.37 -9.77 29.28
CA ASP A 132 -6.16 -10.31 29.93
C ASP A 132 -5.14 -10.83 28.90
N ILE A 133 -5.63 -11.45 27.83
CA ILE A 133 -4.79 -11.89 26.71
C ILE A 133 -4.12 -10.66 26.06
N LEU A 134 -4.89 -9.63 25.72
CA LEU A 134 -4.37 -8.41 25.10
C LEU A 134 -3.38 -7.68 26.01
N ASP A 135 -3.63 -7.61 27.32
CA ASP A 135 -2.71 -6.99 28.27
C ASP A 135 -1.40 -7.78 28.40
N ARG A 136 -1.45 -9.12 28.35
CA ARG A 136 -0.23 -9.95 28.26
C ARG A 136 0.56 -9.63 27.00
N LEU A 137 -0.09 -9.57 25.83
CA LEU A 137 0.59 -9.26 24.57
C LEU A 137 1.17 -7.84 24.59
N ALA A 138 0.44 -6.86 25.11
CA ALA A 138 0.94 -5.50 25.28
C ALA A 138 2.13 -5.45 26.25
N GLY A 139 2.14 -6.28 27.30
CA GLY A 139 3.29 -6.46 28.19
C GLY A 139 4.52 -6.98 27.45
N ALA A 140 4.36 -7.99 26.58
CA ALA A 140 5.43 -8.52 25.75
C ALA A 140 6.01 -7.44 24.82
N VAL A 141 5.14 -6.66 24.15
CA VAL A 141 5.58 -5.53 23.32
C VAL A 141 6.36 -4.51 24.13
N ARG A 142 5.88 -4.08 25.31
CA ARG A 142 6.60 -3.12 26.16
C ARG A 142 7.99 -3.62 26.57
N ALA A 143 8.12 -4.91 26.87
CA ALA A 143 9.41 -5.49 27.27
C ALA A 143 10.47 -5.37 26.17
N THR A 144 10.08 -5.47 24.90
CA THR A 144 11.02 -5.39 23.75
C THR A 144 11.85 -4.11 23.73
N ALA A 145 11.31 -2.98 24.24
CA ALA A 145 12.00 -1.70 24.30
C ALA A 145 13.29 -1.70 25.14
N HIS A 146 13.50 -2.74 25.95
CA HIS A 146 14.62 -2.82 26.87
C HIS A 146 15.49 -4.08 26.69
N MET A 147 15.07 -5.04 25.86
CA MET A 147 15.74 -6.33 25.71
C MET A 147 16.95 -6.25 24.76
N LEU A 148 16.78 -5.59 23.61
CA LEU A 148 17.85 -5.44 22.61
C LEU A 148 18.54 -4.07 22.73
N PRO A 149 19.88 -3.98 22.54
CA PRO A 149 20.61 -2.72 22.61
C PRO A 149 20.08 -1.65 21.66
N ALA A 150 19.77 -2.03 20.40
CA ALA A 150 19.23 -1.12 19.38
C ALA A 150 17.90 -0.48 19.82
N MET A 151 16.99 -1.28 20.38
CA MET A 151 15.70 -0.81 20.91
C MET A 151 15.89 0.14 22.09
N ARG A 152 16.76 -0.24 23.04
CA ARG A 152 17.05 0.58 24.22
C ARG A 152 17.64 1.94 23.86
N GLN A 153 18.53 1.97 22.86
CA GLN A 153 19.14 3.21 22.37
C GLN A 153 18.14 4.10 21.64
N ALA A 154 17.31 3.52 20.78
CA ALA A 154 16.31 4.26 20.02
C ALA A 154 15.10 4.70 20.89
N GLY A 155 14.88 4.05 22.02
CA GLY A 155 13.78 4.32 22.95
C GLY A 155 12.42 3.87 22.43
N VAL A 156 12.37 2.82 21.61
CA VAL A 156 11.15 2.30 20.98
C VAL A 156 10.96 0.81 21.23
N VAL A 157 9.73 0.35 21.09
CA VAL A 157 9.40 -1.09 21.02
C VAL A 157 9.77 -1.67 19.66
N ASP A 158 9.91 -2.99 19.60
CA ASP A 158 10.12 -3.72 18.34
C ASP A 158 8.93 -3.52 17.38
N ALA A 159 9.25 -3.16 16.13
CA ALA A 159 8.28 -2.90 15.08
C ALA A 159 7.45 -4.15 14.72
N GLY A 160 8.09 -5.32 14.66
CA GLY A 160 7.42 -6.58 14.38
C GLY A 160 6.46 -7.00 15.48
N ALA A 161 6.88 -6.85 16.75
CA ALA A 161 6.08 -7.13 17.94
C ALA A 161 4.85 -6.22 18.00
N LEU A 162 5.02 -4.92 17.78
CA LEU A 162 3.90 -3.99 17.70
C LEU A 162 2.95 -4.35 16.54
N GLY A 163 3.50 -4.73 15.39
CA GLY A 163 2.72 -5.18 14.23
C GLY A 163 1.82 -6.37 14.57
N LEU A 164 2.37 -7.44 15.16
CA LEU A 164 1.58 -8.60 15.58
C LEU A 164 0.58 -8.26 16.69
N PHE A 165 0.94 -7.40 17.63
CA PHE A 165 0.00 -6.93 18.63
C PHE A 165 -1.19 -6.22 17.98
N CYS A 166 -0.95 -5.28 17.06
CA CYS A 166 -2.02 -4.60 16.32
C CYS A 166 -2.88 -5.60 15.51
N PHE A 167 -2.27 -6.63 14.93
CA PHE A 167 -3.01 -7.70 14.26
C PHE A 167 -3.95 -8.42 15.25
N PHE A 168 -3.43 -8.93 16.36
CA PHE A 168 -4.23 -9.70 17.31
C PHE A 168 -5.25 -8.86 18.09
N GLU A 169 -4.96 -7.61 18.37
CA GLU A 169 -5.93 -6.66 18.93
C GLU A 169 -7.13 -6.46 17.99
N GLY A 170 -6.86 -6.32 16.69
CA GLY A 170 -7.90 -6.24 15.65
C GLY A 170 -8.67 -7.55 15.50
N PHE A 171 -7.96 -8.68 15.52
CA PHE A 171 -8.54 -10.01 15.48
C PHE A 171 -9.51 -10.22 16.64
N PHE A 172 -9.07 -9.99 17.88
CA PHE A 172 -9.88 -10.28 19.06
C PHE A 172 -11.07 -9.35 19.20
N ALA A 173 -10.92 -8.06 18.85
CA ALA A 173 -12.05 -7.12 18.82
C ALA A 173 -13.12 -7.53 17.80
N ALA A 174 -12.72 -7.90 16.58
CA ALA A 174 -13.65 -8.36 15.57
C ALA A 174 -14.29 -9.71 15.95
N TRP A 175 -13.48 -10.64 16.45
CA TRP A 175 -13.93 -11.98 16.80
C TRP A 175 -14.93 -11.98 17.96
N SER A 176 -14.70 -11.16 19.00
CA SER A 176 -15.64 -10.98 20.11
C SER A 176 -16.84 -10.10 19.74
N GLY A 177 -16.69 -9.22 18.76
CA GLY A 177 -17.63 -8.16 18.43
C GLY A 177 -17.55 -6.94 19.37
N ASP A 178 -16.48 -6.85 20.16
CA ASP A 178 -16.24 -5.76 21.12
C ASP A 178 -15.21 -4.76 20.56
N GLU A 179 -15.69 -3.71 19.92
CA GLU A 179 -14.84 -2.61 19.44
C GLU A 179 -14.18 -1.81 20.57
N GLY A 180 -14.68 -1.90 21.81
CA GLY A 180 -14.10 -1.24 22.98
C GLY A 180 -12.70 -1.74 23.35
N LEU A 181 -12.30 -2.91 22.83
CA LEU A 181 -10.96 -3.46 23.00
C LEU A 181 -9.88 -2.69 22.22
N LEU A 182 -10.28 -1.97 21.16
CA LEU A 182 -9.35 -1.26 20.28
C LEU A 182 -8.88 0.06 20.91
N GLN A 183 -7.57 0.24 21.02
CA GLN A 183 -6.98 1.49 21.49
C GLN A 183 -5.99 2.06 20.47
N ALA A 184 -5.77 3.38 20.49
CA ALA A 184 -4.67 3.97 19.72
C ALA A 184 -3.33 3.40 20.23
N PRO A 185 -2.39 2.98 19.36
CA PRO A 185 -1.07 2.51 19.79
C PRO A 185 -0.37 3.51 20.72
N GLY A 186 -0.48 4.81 20.47
CA GLY A 186 0.10 5.85 21.32
C GLY A 186 -0.46 5.91 22.74
N ALA A 187 -1.74 5.55 22.93
CA ALA A 187 -2.34 5.44 24.25
C ALA A 187 -1.85 4.19 25.00
N ARG A 188 -1.68 3.08 24.27
CA ARG A 188 -1.25 1.80 24.85
C ARG A 188 0.26 1.73 25.10
N PHE A 189 1.07 2.40 24.29
CA PHE A 189 2.55 2.43 24.35
C PHE A 189 3.10 3.87 24.43
N PRO A 190 2.76 4.63 25.48
CA PRO A 190 3.12 6.03 25.58
C PRO A 190 4.64 6.22 25.60
N GLY A 191 5.14 7.10 24.73
CA GLY A 191 6.57 7.45 24.65
C GLY A 191 7.48 6.42 23.98
N LEU A 192 6.95 5.27 23.52
CA LEU A 192 7.74 4.17 22.95
C LEU A 192 7.58 4.01 21.42
N LEU A 193 6.91 4.96 20.77
CA LEU A 193 6.53 4.87 19.34
C LEU A 193 7.20 5.93 18.45
N ARG A 194 8.25 6.57 18.97
CA ARG A 194 9.00 7.61 18.27
C ARG A 194 10.48 7.33 18.41
N ALA A 195 11.08 6.81 17.34
CA ALA A 195 12.50 6.49 17.34
C ALA A 195 13.32 7.77 17.42
N ARG A 196 14.30 7.81 18.33
CA ARG A 196 15.40 8.77 18.26
C ARG A 196 16.49 8.13 17.42
N LEU A 197 16.45 8.37 16.11
CA LEU A 197 17.50 7.86 15.23
C LEU A 197 18.73 8.77 15.35
N PRO A 198 19.93 8.24 15.64
CA PRO A 198 21.16 8.89 15.22
C PRO A 198 21.24 8.89 13.68
N GLU A 199 21.94 9.85 13.10
CA GLU A 199 22.44 9.71 11.72
C GLU A 199 23.35 8.48 11.67
N ALA A 200 22.84 7.34 11.21
CA ALA A 200 23.65 6.17 10.99
C ALA A 200 24.25 6.23 9.58
N GLU A 201 25.58 6.24 9.48
CA GLU A 201 26.26 5.83 8.25
C GLU A 201 25.96 4.34 8.05
N ALA A 202 25.05 4.03 7.12
CA ALA A 202 24.75 2.64 6.78
C ALA A 202 25.90 2.05 5.96
N ASP A 203 26.47 0.94 6.43
CA ASP A 203 27.24 0.03 5.58
C ASP A 203 26.26 -0.65 4.62
N PRO A 204 26.37 -0.47 3.29
CA PRO A 204 25.33 -0.87 2.35
C PRO A 204 25.28 -2.39 2.18
N ALA A 205 24.50 -3.07 3.03
CA ALA A 205 24.04 -4.43 2.77
C ALA A 205 22.78 -4.43 1.89
N SER A 206 22.56 -5.55 1.20
CA SER A 206 21.36 -5.81 0.41
C SER A 206 20.39 -6.72 1.15
N CYS A 207 19.11 -6.39 1.07
CA CYS A 207 18.00 -7.23 1.48
C CYS A 207 17.71 -8.23 0.34
N ILE A 208 17.82 -9.53 0.61
CA ILE A 208 17.66 -10.58 -0.39
C ILE A 208 16.47 -11.46 -0.02
N ASN A 209 15.49 -11.56 -0.92
CA ASN A 209 14.39 -12.53 -0.88
C ASN A 209 14.55 -13.53 -2.02
N LEU A 210 14.54 -14.83 -1.73
CA LEU A 210 14.74 -15.84 -2.75
C LEU A 210 13.96 -17.13 -2.49
N THR A 211 13.75 -17.91 -3.55
CA THR A 211 13.21 -19.27 -3.48
C THR A 211 14.21 -20.23 -4.11
N LEU A 212 14.58 -21.27 -3.35
CA LEU A 212 15.53 -22.31 -3.74
C LEU A 212 14.80 -23.65 -3.83
N GLN A 213 14.89 -24.30 -4.99
CA GLN A 213 14.55 -25.71 -5.16
C GLN A 213 15.80 -26.55 -4.85
N GLY A 214 15.92 -26.99 -3.59
CA GLY A 214 17.10 -27.72 -3.12
C GLY A 214 17.16 -27.80 -1.60
N GLN A 215 18.34 -28.13 -1.07
CA GLN A 215 18.57 -28.24 0.36
C GLN A 215 19.82 -27.45 0.78
N ALA A 216 19.63 -26.35 1.51
CA ALA A 216 20.69 -25.73 2.29
C ALA A 216 20.62 -26.26 3.73
N ASP A 217 21.78 -26.61 4.30
CA ASP A 217 21.91 -26.96 5.72
C ASP A 217 22.10 -25.70 6.57
N ALA A 218 21.94 -25.84 7.89
CA ALA A 218 22.06 -24.71 8.81
C ALA A 218 23.46 -24.09 8.82
N ALA A 219 24.50 -24.89 8.53
CA ALA A 219 25.89 -24.44 8.49
C ALA A 219 26.11 -23.46 7.32
N LEU A 220 25.67 -23.82 6.11
CA LEU A 220 25.72 -22.93 4.96
C LEU A 220 24.89 -21.67 5.21
N LEU A 221 23.65 -21.82 5.68
CA LEU A 221 22.77 -20.68 5.93
C LEU A 221 23.38 -19.67 6.91
N ALA A 222 24.11 -20.14 7.94
CA ALA A 222 24.80 -19.29 8.89
C ALA A 222 25.95 -18.45 8.27
N THR A 223 26.45 -18.83 7.10
CA THR A 223 27.51 -18.10 6.39
C THR A 223 27.00 -17.11 5.34
N LEU A 224 25.70 -17.12 5.02
CA LEU A 224 25.16 -16.35 3.89
C LEU A 224 24.96 -14.87 4.18
N GLY A 225 24.88 -14.48 5.45
CA GLY A 225 24.60 -13.12 5.88
C GLY A 225 23.97 -13.04 7.26
N GLU A 226 23.38 -11.89 7.55
CA GLU A 226 22.72 -11.59 8.82
C GLU A 226 21.21 -11.83 8.74
N SER A 227 20.59 -12.06 9.91
CA SER A 227 19.13 -12.15 10.09
C SER A 227 18.42 -13.13 9.15
N VAL A 228 19.03 -14.31 8.97
CA VAL A 228 18.52 -15.35 8.07
C VAL A 228 17.22 -15.95 8.57
N VAL A 229 16.17 -15.86 7.75
CA VAL A 229 14.91 -16.57 7.89
C VAL A 229 14.79 -17.61 6.79
N ALA A 230 14.52 -18.85 7.19
CA ALA A 230 14.45 -20.00 6.31
C ALA A 230 13.15 -20.77 6.52
N ARG A 231 12.27 -20.76 5.53
CA ARG A 231 10.97 -21.45 5.57
C ARG A 231 10.89 -22.49 4.47
N ARG A 232 10.43 -23.70 4.82
CA ARG A 232 10.22 -24.80 3.87
C ARG A 232 8.75 -24.95 3.54
N ASP A 233 8.41 -24.99 2.26
CA ASP A 233 7.06 -25.28 1.77
C ASP A 233 7.11 -26.06 0.46
N GLY A 234 6.36 -27.17 0.37
CA GLY A 234 6.24 -27.94 -0.88
C GLY A 234 7.55 -28.43 -1.52
N GLY A 235 8.63 -28.61 -0.74
CA GLY A 235 9.96 -28.96 -1.24
C GLY A 235 10.83 -27.77 -1.70
N LEU A 236 10.29 -26.55 -1.61
CA LEU A 236 11.02 -25.31 -1.83
C LEU A 236 11.49 -24.72 -0.49
N LEU A 237 12.64 -24.07 -0.52
CA LEU A 237 13.22 -23.32 0.59
C LEU A 237 13.14 -21.83 0.26
N HIS A 238 12.30 -21.10 0.99
CA HIS A 238 12.22 -19.65 0.92
C HIS A 238 13.20 -19.07 1.93
N LEU A 239 14.10 -18.21 1.45
CA LEU A 239 15.09 -17.54 2.28
C LEU A 239 14.90 -16.04 2.22
N HIS A 240 15.08 -15.41 3.37
CA HIS A 240 15.32 -13.99 3.48
C HIS A 240 16.59 -13.78 4.31
N LEU A 241 17.49 -12.91 3.85
CA LEU A 241 18.75 -12.59 4.53
C LEU A 241 19.27 -11.22 4.12
N HIS A 242 20.12 -10.64 4.96
CA HIS A 242 20.86 -9.41 4.65
C HIS A 242 22.31 -9.76 4.33
N SER A 243 22.82 -9.33 3.18
CA SER A 243 24.19 -9.62 2.74
C SER A 243 24.87 -8.41 2.14
N HIS A 244 26.13 -8.18 2.52
CA HIS A 244 27.01 -7.18 1.90
C HIS A 244 27.56 -7.64 0.53
N ASP A 245 27.44 -8.93 0.20
CA ASP A 245 27.87 -9.49 -1.08
C ASP A 245 26.77 -10.41 -1.67
N PRO A 246 25.78 -9.83 -2.37
CA PRO A 246 24.69 -10.60 -2.98
C PRO A 246 25.17 -11.61 -4.02
N GLU A 247 26.27 -11.34 -4.71
CA GLU A 247 26.81 -12.22 -5.74
C GLU A 247 27.42 -13.47 -5.12
N ALA A 248 28.23 -13.32 -4.07
CA ALA A 248 28.76 -14.45 -3.31
C ALA A 248 27.64 -15.27 -2.65
N THR A 249 26.63 -14.62 -2.07
CA THR A 249 25.44 -15.30 -1.52
C THR A 249 24.75 -16.12 -2.61
N ARG A 250 24.55 -15.55 -3.81
CA ARG A 250 23.91 -16.25 -4.93
C ARG A 250 24.71 -17.49 -5.36
N ALA A 251 26.02 -17.35 -5.52
CA ALA A 251 26.91 -18.43 -5.92
C ALA A 251 26.91 -19.57 -4.89
N ALA A 252 26.96 -19.25 -3.60
CA ALA A 252 26.89 -20.23 -2.51
C ALA A 252 25.57 -21.03 -2.56
N LEU A 253 24.45 -20.37 -2.80
CA LEU A 253 23.13 -21.02 -2.88
C LEU A 253 22.96 -21.87 -4.15
N GLN A 254 23.51 -21.44 -5.28
CA GLN A 254 23.49 -22.22 -6.52
C GLN A 254 24.25 -23.55 -6.40
N SER A 255 25.18 -23.67 -5.46
CA SER A 255 25.90 -24.92 -5.22
C SER A 255 25.04 -26.01 -4.55
N VAL A 256 23.91 -25.64 -3.95
CA VAL A 256 23.04 -26.54 -3.17
C VAL A 256 21.60 -26.65 -3.69
N GLY A 257 21.29 -25.98 -4.81
CA GLY A 257 19.98 -26.06 -5.45
C GLY A 257 19.78 -25.07 -6.60
N GLU A 258 18.60 -25.13 -7.22
CA GLU A 258 18.20 -24.20 -8.28
C GLU A 258 17.46 -23.00 -7.68
N ILE A 259 17.91 -21.79 -7.99
CA ILE A 259 17.23 -20.55 -7.56
C ILE A 259 16.11 -20.25 -8.55
N THR A 260 14.85 -20.44 -8.13
CA THR A 260 13.66 -20.25 -8.96
C THR A 260 13.11 -18.83 -8.88
N ALA A 261 13.44 -18.09 -7.82
CA ALA A 261 13.14 -16.67 -7.66
C ALA A 261 14.27 -15.97 -6.90
N TRP A 262 14.65 -14.78 -7.35
CA TRP A 262 15.68 -13.96 -6.73
C TRP A 262 15.30 -12.49 -6.79
N HIS A 263 15.29 -11.83 -5.64
CA HIS A 263 15.04 -10.41 -5.50
C HIS A 263 16.03 -9.82 -4.51
N ALA A 264 16.88 -8.90 -4.96
CA ALA A 264 17.87 -8.23 -4.13
C ALA A 264 17.70 -6.72 -4.27
N GLU A 265 17.54 -6.03 -3.14
CA GLU A 265 17.42 -4.57 -3.07
C GLU A 265 18.47 -4.00 -2.14
N SER A 266 19.09 -2.89 -2.55
CA SER A 266 19.98 -2.12 -1.68
C SER A 266 19.17 -1.55 -0.54
N MET A 267 19.59 -1.77 0.70
CA MET A 267 18.97 -1.11 1.84
C MET A 267 19.26 0.39 1.77
N GLN A 268 18.21 1.20 1.92
CA GLN A 268 18.33 2.66 2.00
C GLN A 268 17.94 3.08 3.40
N ALA A 269 18.64 4.07 3.96
CA ALA A 269 18.24 4.65 5.23
C ALA A 269 16.83 5.25 5.10
N ALA A 270 15.95 4.89 6.03
CA ALA A 270 14.60 5.43 6.06
C ALA A 270 14.65 6.96 6.22
N THR A 271 14.04 7.69 5.28
CA THR A 271 13.84 9.13 5.41
C THR A 271 12.53 9.37 6.14
N LEU A 272 12.61 9.83 7.39
CA LEU A 272 11.43 10.23 8.14
C LEU A 272 10.84 11.51 7.51
N PRO A 273 9.52 11.57 7.25
CA PRO A 273 8.89 12.83 6.89
C PRO A 273 9.05 13.83 8.05
N PRO A 274 9.20 15.13 7.78
CA PRO A 274 9.46 16.13 8.80
C PRO A 274 8.32 16.20 9.85
N GLU A 275 8.70 16.43 11.13
CA GLU A 275 7.76 16.50 12.25
C GLU A 275 7.24 17.92 12.55
N ALA A 276 5.96 17.98 12.95
CA ALA A 276 5.19 19.07 13.56
C ALA A 276 4.93 20.34 12.70
N GLY A 277 3.64 20.68 12.55
CA GLY A 277 3.16 21.90 11.86
C GLY A 277 2.50 21.66 10.49
N PHE A 278 2.53 20.44 9.97
CA PHE A 278 2.05 20.11 8.63
C PHE A 278 0.66 19.46 8.64
N VAL A 279 -0.18 19.85 7.69
CA VAL A 279 -1.42 19.13 7.37
C VAL A 279 -1.07 17.79 6.73
N ARG A 280 -1.56 16.68 7.29
CA ARG A 280 -1.34 15.34 6.72
C ARG A 280 -2.29 15.10 5.57
N LEU A 281 -1.77 14.84 4.38
CA LEU A 281 -2.60 14.51 3.22
C LEU A 281 -2.81 13.01 3.06
N LEU A 282 -4.07 12.62 2.90
CA LEU A 282 -4.50 11.31 2.44
C LEU A 282 -5.14 11.45 1.06
N CYS A 283 -4.94 10.46 0.19
CA CYS A 283 -5.55 10.41 -1.13
C CYS A 283 -5.86 8.95 -1.51
N ASP A 284 -6.88 8.72 -2.33
CA ASP A 284 -7.12 7.40 -2.90
C ASP A 284 -6.05 7.03 -3.94
N ALA A 285 -5.50 5.82 -3.87
CA ALA A 285 -4.48 5.33 -4.80
C ALA A 285 -4.97 5.25 -6.26
N ALA A 286 -6.30 5.13 -6.46
CA ALA A 286 -6.93 5.23 -7.77
C ALA A 286 -6.64 6.56 -8.50
N GLY A 287 -6.18 7.60 -7.80
CA GLY A 287 -5.77 8.89 -8.37
C GLY A 287 -4.45 8.90 -9.16
N SER A 288 -3.93 7.75 -9.62
CA SER A 288 -2.71 7.62 -10.45
C SER A 288 -1.46 8.31 -9.89
N LEU A 289 -1.40 8.54 -8.59
CA LEU A 289 -0.21 9.08 -7.94
C LEU A 289 0.77 7.94 -7.64
N PRO A 290 1.99 7.91 -8.20
CA PRO A 290 2.94 6.85 -7.91
C PRO A 290 3.34 6.86 -6.43
N ARG A 291 3.43 5.68 -5.80
CA ARG A 291 3.84 5.57 -4.40
C ARG A 291 5.18 6.24 -4.07
N PRO A 292 6.25 6.12 -4.88
CA PRO A 292 7.52 6.79 -4.58
C PRO A 292 7.35 8.31 -4.47
N LEU A 293 6.56 8.90 -5.38
CA LEU A 293 6.28 10.33 -5.37
C LEU A 293 5.36 10.72 -4.21
N ALA A 294 4.34 9.92 -3.91
CA ALA A 294 3.48 10.14 -2.74
C ALA A 294 4.30 10.14 -1.44
N ARG A 295 5.24 9.18 -1.28
CA ARG A 295 6.15 9.12 -0.12
C ARG A 295 7.03 10.39 -0.03
N GLN A 296 7.64 10.81 -1.14
CA GLN A 296 8.47 12.02 -1.20
C GLN A 296 7.69 13.28 -0.80
N GLU A 297 6.42 13.36 -1.17
CA GLU A 297 5.55 14.51 -0.85
C GLU A 297 4.84 14.37 0.51
N GLY A 298 4.97 13.23 1.19
CA GLY A 298 4.32 12.98 2.49
C GLY A 298 2.81 12.68 2.38
N ILE A 299 2.36 12.19 1.22
CA ILE A 299 0.97 11.82 0.94
C ILE A 299 0.76 10.34 1.26
N VAL A 300 -0.25 10.03 2.07
CA VAL A 300 -0.68 8.66 2.36
C VAL A 300 -1.70 8.22 1.33
N LEU A 301 -1.39 7.15 0.59
CA LEU A 301 -2.31 6.57 -0.39
C LEU A 301 -3.15 5.44 0.22
N LEU A 302 -4.48 5.56 0.11
CA LEU A 302 -5.44 4.53 0.51
C LEU A 302 -5.62 3.53 -0.63
N ASP A 303 -5.58 2.25 -0.29
CA ASP A 303 -5.58 1.18 -1.28
C ASP A 303 -6.91 1.09 -2.05
N SER A 304 -6.78 0.85 -3.36
CA SER A 304 -7.87 0.37 -4.21
C SER A 304 -7.61 -1.08 -4.55
N HIS A 305 -8.65 -1.89 -4.69
CA HIS A 305 -8.49 -3.33 -4.89
C HIS A 305 -8.72 -3.72 -6.33
N VAL A 306 -7.87 -4.61 -6.85
CA VAL A 306 -8.04 -5.28 -8.14
C VAL A 306 -8.36 -6.74 -7.88
N ILE A 307 -9.38 -7.23 -8.58
CA ILE A 307 -9.86 -8.61 -8.55
C ILE A 307 -9.49 -9.26 -9.87
N CYS A 308 -8.60 -10.26 -9.82
CA CYS A 308 -8.18 -11.05 -10.98
C CYS A 308 -8.10 -12.53 -10.58
N GLY A 309 -8.66 -13.42 -11.41
CA GLY A 309 -8.65 -14.86 -11.11
C GLY A 309 -9.40 -15.25 -9.84
N GLY A 310 -10.39 -14.44 -9.41
CA GLY A 310 -11.13 -14.65 -8.17
C GLY A 310 -10.42 -14.15 -6.90
N ILE A 311 -9.21 -13.62 -7.02
CA ILE A 311 -8.41 -13.11 -5.90
C ILE A 311 -8.55 -11.58 -5.85
N SER A 312 -8.92 -11.04 -4.69
CA SER A 312 -8.96 -9.59 -4.41
C SER A 312 -7.72 -9.16 -3.64
N ARG A 313 -6.98 -8.16 -4.13
CA ARG A 313 -5.82 -7.58 -3.44
C ARG A 313 -5.69 -6.09 -3.72
N PRO A 314 -5.02 -5.32 -2.84
CA PRO A 314 -4.62 -3.96 -3.15
C PRO A 314 -3.89 -3.90 -4.50
N GLU A 315 -4.17 -2.86 -5.28
CA GLU A 315 -3.68 -2.73 -6.66
C GLU A 315 -2.16 -2.75 -6.74
N THR A 316 -1.48 -2.36 -5.66
CA THR A 316 -0.03 -2.29 -5.61
C THR A 316 0.64 -3.62 -5.27
N LEU A 317 -0.15 -4.66 -5.02
CA LEU A 317 0.34 -6.03 -4.84
C LEU A 317 0.22 -6.86 -6.12
N TRP A 318 -0.30 -6.27 -7.18
CA TRP A 318 -0.36 -6.87 -8.50
C TRP A 318 0.83 -6.41 -9.32
N ASP A 319 1.40 -7.34 -10.09
CA ASP A 319 2.22 -6.99 -11.24
C ASP A 319 1.30 -6.39 -12.33
N PRO A 320 1.47 -5.10 -12.70
CA PRO A 320 0.67 -4.48 -13.74
C PRO A 320 0.75 -5.24 -15.08
N ALA A 321 1.92 -5.79 -15.43
CA ALA A 321 2.10 -6.52 -16.68
C ALA A 321 1.23 -7.79 -16.72
N ALA A 322 1.19 -8.55 -15.62
CA ALA A 322 0.31 -9.70 -15.47
C ALA A 322 -1.18 -9.32 -15.61
N ILE A 323 -1.60 -8.19 -15.03
CA ILE A 323 -2.99 -7.72 -15.15
C ILE A 323 -3.33 -7.29 -16.58
N TYR A 324 -2.46 -6.55 -17.26
CA TYR A 324 -2.68 -6.17 -18.66
C TYR A 324 -2.66 -7.39 -19.59
N ALA A 325 -1.81 -8.39 -19.33
CA ALA A 325 -1.82 -9.67 -20.04
C ALA A 325 -3.15 -10.42 -19.83
N ALA A 326 -3.65 -10.49 -18.60
CA ALA A 326 -4.95 -11.10 -18.28
C ALA A 326 -6.12 -10.40 -19.00
N LEU A 327 -6.10 -9.06 -19.03
CA LEU A 327 -7.08 -8.25 -19.79
C LEU A 327 -7.05 -8.58 -21.29
N ARG A 328 -5.85 -8.66 -21.89
CA ARG A 328 -5.67 -9.03 -23.31
C ARG A 328 -6.11 -10.45 -23.61
N ALA A 329 -5.89 -11.39 -22.67
CA ALA A 329 -6.36 -12.77 -22.74
C ALA A 329 -7.88 -12.91 -22.56
N GLY A 330 -8.61 -11.82 -22.35
CA GLY A 330 -10.06 -11.83 -22.18
C GLY A 330 -10.51 -12.25 -20.78
N GLN A 331 -9.61 -12.42 -19.81
CA GLN A 331 -9.99 -12.75 -18.44
C GLN A 331 -10.82 -11.62 -17.82
N ARG A 332 -11.68 -11.98 -16.86
CA ARG A 332 -12.46 -11.01 -16.11
C ARG A 332 -11.59 -10.41 -15.02
N VAL A 333 -11.25 -9.14 -15.19
CA VAL A 333 -10.58 -8.32 -14.18
C VAL A 333 -11.53 -7.19 -13.80
N SER A 334 -11.66 -6.91 -12.51
CA SER A 334 -12.51 -5.83 -12.00
C SER A 334 -11.84 -5.14 -10.81
N THR A 335 -12.44 -4.06 -10.33
CA THR A 335 -11.96 -3.36 -9.14
C THR A 335 -13.02 -3.36 -8.04
N ALA A 336 -12.57 -3.27 -6.79
CA ALA A 336 -13.40 -3.05 -5.62
C ALA A 336 -12.85 -1.88 -4.80
N GLN A 337 -13.75 -1.23 -4.06
CA GLN A 337 -13.34 -0.27 -3.05
C GLN A 337 -12.72 -1.02 -1.86
N ALA A 338 -11.81 -0.39 -1.14
CA ALA A 338 -11.44 -0.82 0.21
C ALA A 338 -12.71 -1.00 1.08
N SER A 339 -12.63 -1.82 2.13
CA SER A 339 -13.76 -2.00 3.04
C SER A 339 -14.03 -0.72 3.86
N GLN A 340 -15.19 -0.62 4.51
CA GLN A 340 -15.45 0.50 5.43
C GLN A 340 -14.52 0.46 6.65
N ASN A 341 -14.22 -0.73 7.16
CA ASN A 341 -13.31 -0.88 8.30
C ASN A 341 -11.87 -0.53 7.90
N GLU A 342 -11.39 -0.99 6.74
CA GLU A 342 -10.07 -0.62 6.20
C GLU A 342 -9.90 0.90 6.11
N ARG A 343 -10.86 1.61 5.48
CA ARG A 343 -10.84 3.07 5.41
C ARG A 343 -10.82 3.72 6.79
N ARG A 344 -11.69 3.27 7.70
CA ARG A 344 -11.75 3.77 9.08
C ARG A 344 -10.41 3.57 9.79
N GLN A 345 -9.76 2.42 9.63
CA GLN A 345 -8.44 2.15 10.22
C GLN A 345 -7.38 3.12 9.69
N HIS A 346 -7.37 3.40 8.38
CA HIS A 346 -6.46 4.39 7.80
C HIS A 346 -6.72 5.81 8.31
N PHE A 347 -7.98 6.22 8.42
CA PHE A 347 -8.32 7.54 8.97
C PHE A 347 -7.96 7.66 10.45
N GLN A 348 -8.20 6.62 11.25
CA GLN A 348 -7.80 6.56 12.66
C GLN A 348 -6.28 6.64 12.79
N SER A 349 -5.53 5.82 12.04
CA SER A 349 -4.06 5.85 12.02
C SER A 349 -3.50 7.23 11.64
N ALA A 350 -4.18 7.95 10.74
CA ALA A 350 -3.82 9.31 10.41
C ALA A 350 -4.07 10.30 11.54
N LEU A 351 -5.14 10.13 12.32
CA LEU A 351 -5.47 10.97 13.50
C LEU A 351 -4.65 10.62 14.75
N GLU A 352 -4.10 9.41 14.84
CA GLU A 352 -3.20 8.98 15.93
C GLU A 352 -1.86 9.76 15.92
N GLN A 353 -1.56 10.47 14.84
CA GLN A 353 -0.38 11.30 14.70
C GLN A 353 -0.73 12.79 14.83
N PRO A 354 0.17 13.64 15.34
CA PRO A 354 -0.08 15.09 15.48
C PRO A 354 -0.44 15.77 14.16
N GLY A 355 -1.26 16.82 14.24
CA GLY A 355 -1.65 17.68 13.12
C GLY A 355 -3.00 17.30 12.49
N PRO A 356 -3.65 18.24 11.78
CA PRO A 356 -4.91 17.97 11.11
C PRO A 356 -4.70 17.11 9.85
N VAL A 357 -5.75 16.41 9.44
CA VAL A 357 -5.77 15.50 8.29
C VAL A 357 -6.65 16.08 7.18
N LEU A 358 -6.12 16.17 5.97
CA LEU A 358 -6.87 16.48 4.74
C LEU A 358 -6.94 15.21 3.89
N TYR A 359 -8.15 14.72 3.62
CA TYR A 359 -8.39 13.60 2.71
C TYR A 359 -9.00 14.07 1.39
N LEU A 360 -8.31 13.78 0.28
CA LEU A 360 -8.77 14.03 -1.08
C LEU A 360 -9.34 12.75 -1.67
N ALA A 361 -10.67 12.68 -1.76
CA ALA A 361 -11.36 11.51 -2.31
C ALA A 361 -11.39 11.56 -3.84
N VAL A 362 -11.38 10.39 -4.48
CA VAL A 362 -11.89 10.26 -5.86
C VAL A 362 -13.34 10.72 -5.89
N GLY A 363 -13.72 11.42 -6.98
CA GLY A 363 -15.02 12.03 -7.14
C GLY A 363 -16.20 11.10 -6.86
N SER A 364 -17.25 11.60 -6.19
CA SER A 364 -18.41 10.79 -5.77
C SER A 364 -19.17 10.14 -6.92
N VAL A 365 -19.09 10.70 -8.14
CA VAL A 365 -19.67 10.08 -9.34
C VAL A 365 -18.98 8.76 -9.71
N TYR A 366 -17.73 8.59 -9.30
CA TYR A 366 -16.93 7.41 -9.61
C TYR A 366 -17.05 6.33 -8.53
N THR A 367 -16.99 6.73 -7.26
CA THR A 367 -16.91 5.85 -6.10
C THR A 367 -17.66 6.42 -4.88
N GLY A 368 -18.06 5.57 -3.94
CA GLY A 368 -18.64 5.99 -2.66
C GLY A 368 -17.62 6.36 -1.56
N ASN A 369 -16.34 6.58 -1.90
CA ASN A 369 -15.29 6.81 -0.91
C ASN A 369 -15.51 8.09 -0.10
N PHE A 370 -15.90 9.18 -0.76
CA PHE A 370 -16.17 10.46 -0.11
C PHE A 370 -17.29 10.35 0.94
N ALA A 371 -18.37 9.64 0.64
CA ALA A 371 -19.47 9.45 1.58
C ALA A 371 -19.02 8.76 2.88
N ALA A 372 -18.15 7.75 2.78
CA ALA A 372 -17.57 7.08 3.95
C ALA A 372 -16.67 8.03 4.77
N ALA A 373 -15.87 8.86 4.10
CA ALA A 373 -15.02 9.85 4.77
C ALA A 373 -15.82 10.98 5.43
N ALA A 374 -16.89 11.44 4.79
CA ALA A 374 -17.80 12.43 5.36
C ALA A 374 -18.51 11.91 6.62
N ALA A 375 -18.95 10.64 6.60
CA ALA A 375 -19.53 9.98 7.77
C ALA A 375 -18.51 9.86 8.92
N PHE A 376 -17.26 9.48 8.60
CA PHE A 376 -16.18 9.45 9.58
C PHE A 376 -15.92 10.84 10.19
N GLN A 377 -15.79 11.88 9.35
CA GLN A 377 -15.58 13.26 9.79
C GLN A 377 -16.67 13.74 10.76
N ALA A 378 -17.94 13.45 10.46
CA ALA A 378 -19.07 13.84 11.31
C ALA A 378 -18.97 13.25 12.74
N GLY A 379 -18.36 12.06 12.88
CA GLY A 379 -18.12 11.42 14.17
C GLY A 379 -16.97 12.02 15.00
N GLN A 380 -16.11 12.87 14.42
CA GLN A 380 -14.88 13.36 15.07
C GLN A 380 -15.00 14.73 15.74
N GLY A 381 -16.19 15.34 15.80
CA GLY A 381 -16.36 16.68 16.39
C GLY A 381 -15.74 17.83 15.59
N GLY A 382 -15.32 17.58 14.33
CA GLY A 382 -15.20 18.61 13.29
C GLY A 382 -13.89 19.41 13.17
N GLN A 383 -12.80 19.07 13.87
CA GLN A 383 -11.59 19.93 13.86
C GLN A 383 -10.28 19.27 13.43
N SER A 384 -10.25 17.95 13.21
CA SER A 384 -8.99 17.23 12.95
C SER A 384 -8.96 16.45 11.64
N PHE A 385 -10.12 16.28 10.99
CA PHE A 385 -10.24 15.53 9.74
C PHE A 385 -11.13 16.29 8.76
N PHE A 386 -10.61 16.53 7.56
CA PHE A 386 -11.27 17.30 6.51
C PHE A 386 -11.31 16.48 5.23
N ALA A 387 -12.48 16.01 4.83
CA ALA A 387 -12.71 15.30 3.58
C ALA A 387 -13.13 16.27 2.49
N VAL A 388 -12.51 16.15 1.31
CA VAL A 388 -12.87 16.90 0.11
C VAL A 388 -13.25 15.91 -1.00
N ASP A 389 -14.44 16.10 -1.56
CA ASP A 389 -14.80 15.51 -2.85
C ASP A 389 -14.06 16.29 -3.93
N SER A 390 -13.08 15.65 -4.57
CA SER A 390 -12.29 16.32 -5.60
C SER A 390 -13.05 16.54 -6.90
N GLY A 391 -14.14 15.78 -7.14
CA GLY A 391 -14.76 15.68 -8.46
C GLY A 391 -13.81 15.11 -9.54
N ALA A 392 -12.64 14.61 -9.15
CA ALA A 392 -11.57 14.16 -10.03
C ALA A 392 -11.30 12.66 -9.88
N ALA A 393 -10.60 12.09 -10.84
CA ALA A 393 -10.09 10.73 -10.84
C ALA A 393 -8.79 10.70 -11.65
N SER A 394 -8.07 9.57 -11.66
CA SER A 394 -6.84 9.39 -12.46
C SER A 394 -5.82 10.52 -12.19
N GLY A 395 -4.97 10.89 -13.14
CA GLY A 395 -3.93 11.89 -12.96
C GLY A 395 -4.43 13.27 -12.55
N ARG A 396 -5.69 13.65 -12.85
CA ARG A 396 -6.27 14.90 -12.35
C ARG A 396 -6.26 14.94 -10.82
N LEU A 397 -6.58 13.82 -10.16
CA LEU A 397 -6.50 13.71 -8.71
C LEU A 397 -5.05 13.73 -8.22
N ALA A 398 -4.11 13.07 -8.92
CA ALA A 398 -2.69 13.13 -8.58
C ALA A 398 -2.15 14.56 -8.57
N VAL A 399 -2.39 15.35 -9.62
CA VAL A 399 -1.88 16.73 -9.68
C VAL A 399 -2.51 17.62 -8.62
N ILE A 400 -3.80 17.44 -8.29
CA ILE A 400 -4.45 18.13 -7.17
C ILE A 400 -3.77 17.76 -5.84
N ALA A 401 -3.54 16.47 -5.59
CA ALA A 401 -2.94 15.99 -4.35
C ALA A 401 -1.49 16.46 -4.17
N LEU A 402 -0.70 16.46 -5.24
CA LEU A 402 0.67 16.97 -5.24
C LEU A 402 0.74 18.46 -4.92
N MET A 403 -0.09 19.26 -5.59
CA MET A 403 -0.15 20.69 -5.37
C MET A 403 -0.68 21.03 -3.96
N ALA A 404 -1.67 20.27 -3.48
CA ALA A 404 -2.17 20.41 -2.12
C ALA A 404 -1.12 20.04 -1.07
N ALA A 405 -0.31 19.00 -1.28
CA ALA A 405 0.79 18.64 -0.39
C ALA A 405 1.88 19.73 -0.35
N ARG A 406 2.23 20.29 -1.52
CA ARG A 406 3.17 21.41 -1.62
C ARG A 406 2.65 22.67 -0.91
N ALA A 407 1.35 22.95 -1.03
CA ALA A 407 0.71 24.06 -0.35
C ALA A 407 0.61 23.83 1.17
N ALA A 408 0.28 22.62 1.61
CA ALA A 408 0.24 22.23 3.02
C ALA A 408 1.59 22.38 3.74
N ARG A 409 2.70 22.46 2.99
CA ARG A 409 4.04 22.78 3.53
C ARG A 409 4.24 24.26 3.86
N ARG A 410 3.43 25.14 3.28
CA ARG A 410 3.54 26.60 3.41
C ARG A 410 2.37 27.20 4.18
N LEU A 411 1.18 26.64 4.00
CA LEU A 411 -0.07 27.08 4.59
C LEU A 411 -0.37 26.23 5.83
N ALA A 412 -0.18 26.84 7.02
CA ALA A 412 -0.63 26.24 8.29
C ALA A 412 -2.15 26.40 8.51
N ASP A 413 -2.77 27.35 7.82
CA ASP A 413 -4.21 27.62 7.90
C ASP A 413 -5.01 26.63 7.03
N MET A 414 -5.84 25.82 7.69
CA MET A 414 -6.67 24.81 7.03
C MET A 414 -7.76 25.42 6.14
N GLU A 415 -8.34 26.56 6.51
CA GLU A 415 -9.37 27.20 5.69
C GLU A 415 -8.79 27.72 4.37
N LEU A 416 -7.60 28.33 4.43
CA LEU A 416 -6.86 28.76 3.24
C LEU A 416 -6.44 27.55 2.39
N LEU A 417 -5.95 26.48 3.01
CA LEU A 417 -5.60 25.25 2.29
C LEU A 417 -6.83 24.64 1.60
N LEU A 418 -7.98 24.56 2.28
CA LEU A 418 -9.23 24.07 1.69
C LEU A 418 -9.72 24.96 0.55
N ALA A 419 -9.60 26.29 0.67
CA ALA A 419 -9.91 27.21 -0.42
C ALA A 419 -9.00 26.99 -1.64
N PHE A 420 -7.69 26.81 -1.40
CA PHE A 420 -6.73 26.49 -2.45
C PHE A 420 -7.02 25.15 -3.12
N VAL A 421 -7.34 24.11 -2.34
CA VAL A 421 -7.73 22.79 -2.87
C VAL A 421 -8.99 22.87 -3.72
N ARG A 422 -10.02 23.62 -3.29
CA ARG A 422 -11.22 23.84 -4.12
C ARG A 422 -10.89 24.53 -5.45
N LYS A 423 -9.96 25.49 -5.43
CA LYS A 423 -9.45 26.12 -6.65
C LYS A 423 -8.72 25.10 -7.54
N LEU A 424 -7.85 24.27 -6.97
CA LEU A 424 -7.17 23.18 -7.69
C LEU A 424 -8.19 22.24 -8.36
N CYS A 425 -9.24 21.81 -7.64
CA CYS A 425 -10.30 20.97 -8.19
C CYS A 425 -11.00 21.63 -9.39
N ALA A 426 -11.20 22.95 -9.37
CA ALA A 426 -11.85 23.69 -10.45
C ALA A 426 -10.99 23.90 -11.70
N VAL A 427 -9.66 23.95 -11.55
CA VAL A 427 -8.74 24.40 -12.62
C VAL A 427 -7.82 23.29 -13.17
N CYS A 428 -7.61 22.20 -12.44
CA CYS A 428 -6.83 21.07 -12.95
C CYS A 428 -7.65 20.31 -13.99
N GLU A 429 -6.99 19.87 -15.07
CA GLU A 429 -7.60 19.13 -16.17
C GLU A 429 -6.84 17.82 -16.44
N GLU A 430 -7.49 16.88 -17.13
CA GLU A 430 -6.83 15.69 -17.65
C GLU A 430 -7.38 15.27 -19.00
N TYR A 431 -6.48 14.83 -19.88
CA TYR A 431 -6.81 14.28 -21.20
C TYR A 431 -6.47 12.80 -21.21
N VAL A 432 -7.47 11.94 -21.00
CA VAL A 432 -7.32 10.48 -21.07
C VAL A 432 -7.58 10.00 -22.49
N CYS A 433 -6.58 9.36 -23.09
CA CYS A 433 -6.62 8.87 -24.47
C CYS A 433 -6.80 7.34 -24.49
N ILE A 434 -8.05 6.90 -24.61
CA ILE A 434 -8.42 5.49 -24.56
C ILE A 434 -8.02 4.80 -25.87
N ALA A 435 -7.29 3.68 -25.76
CA ALA A 435 -6.89 2.90 -26.93
C ALA A 435 -8.00 1.98 -27.46
N ASP A 436 -8.83 1.45 -26.55
CA ASP A 436 -9.85 0.46 -26.88
C ASP A 436 -11.04 0.53 -25.92
N LEU A 437 -12.20 0.91 -26.45
CA LEU A 437 -13.42 1.07 -25.67
C LEU A 437 -13.98 -0.24 -25.10
N ARG A 438 -13.53 -1.41 -25.57
CA ARG A 438 -14.02 -2.71 -25.08
C ARG A 438 -13.82 -2.88 -23.58
N TYR A 439 -12.73 -2.36 -23.01
CA TYR A 439 -12.46 -2.47 -21.57
C TYR A 439 -13.42 -1.63 -20.73
N LEU A 440 -13.70 -0.40 -21.17
CA LEU A 440 -14.71 0.47 -20.54
C LEU A 440 -16.12 -0.09 -20.66
N ALA A 441 -16.44 -0.74 -21.79
CA ALA A 441 -17.71 -1.41 -22.00
C ALA A 441 -17.86 -2.63 -21.07
N ARG A 442 -16.85 -3.50 -21.01
CA ARG A 442 -16.86 -4.71 -20.17
C ARG A 442 -16.93 -4.39 -18.68
N SER A 443 -16.32 -3.28 -18.27
CA SER A 443 -16.44 -2.82 -16.89
C SER A 443 -17.81 -2.17 -16.60
N GLY A 444 -18.64 -1.87 -17.61
CA GLY A 444 -19.92 -1.18 -17.41
C GLY A 444 -19.77 0.31 -17.10
N ARG A 445 -18.57 0.87 -17.26
CA ARG A 445 -18.29 2.30 -17.05
C ARG A 445 -18.48 3.12 -18.34
N ILE A 446 -18.75 2.47 -19.47
CA ILE A 446 -19.06 3.15 -20.74
C ILE A 446 -20.32 4.03 -20.68
N SER A 447 -21.31 3.69 -19.85
CA SER A 447 -22.52 4.50 -19.67
C SER A 447 -22.24 5.86 -19.02
N ARG A 448 -21.08 6.02 -18.37
CA ARG A 448 -20.60 7.29 -17.80
C ARG A 448 -19.99 8.20 -18.86
N LEU A 449 -19.76 7.71 -20.07
CA LEU A 449 -19.32 8.51 -21.21
C LEU A 449 -20.54 9.12 -21.91
N SER A 450 -20.74 10.41 -21.67
CA SER A 450 -21.76 11.17 -22.37
C SER A 450 -21.57 11.11 -23.90
N GLY A 451 -22.64 10.79 -24.63
CA GLY A 451 -22.71 10.93 -26.09
C GLY A 451 -22.03 9.83 -26.94
N LEU A 452 -21.76 8.65 -26.39
CA LEU A 452 -21.33 7.47 -27.17
C LEU A 452 -22.44 6.42 -27.22
N ALA A 453 -22.92 6.07 -28.41
CA ALA A 453 -23.83 4.94 -28.62
C ALA A 453 -23.08 3.60 -28.65
N SER A 454 -23.75 2.51 -28.26
CA SER A 454 -23.22 1.15 -28.38
C SER A 454 -22.95 0.81 -29.86
N GLY A 455 -21.71 0.48 -30.23
CA GLY A 455 -21.36 0.04 -31.60
C GLY A 455 -20.09 0.64 -32.21
N LEU A 456 -19.34 1.49 -31.50
CA LEU A 456 -18.21 2.24 -32.05
C LEU A 456 -16.87 1.47 -32.00
N LEU A 457 -16.81 0.33 -32.68
CA LEU A 457 -15.56 -0.42 -32.89
C LEU A 457 -14.55 0.44 -33.68
N GLY A 458 -13.29 0.48 -33.21
CA GLY A 458 -12.21 1.22 -33.88
C GLY A 458 -12.10 2.71 -33.53
N ILE A 459 -12.96 3.23 -32.65
CA ILE A 459 -12.86 4.59 -32.11
C ILE A 459 -11.95 4.61 -30.88
N ARG A 460 -11.10 5.63 -30.81
CA ARG A 460 -10.13 5.91 -29.75
C ARG A 460 -10.43 7.30 -29.15
N PRO A 461 -11.40 7.44 -28.25
CA PRO A 461 -11.82 8.75 -27.78
C PRO A 461 -10.74 9.41 -26.90
N VAL A 462 -10.80 10.74 -26.83
CA VAL A 462 -10.12 11.53 -25.78
C VAL A 462 -11.20 12.02 -24.83
N ILE A 463 -11.02 11.77 -23.53
CA ILE A 463 -12.02 12.00 -22.49
C ILE A 463 -11.38 12.76 -21.31
N SER A 464 -12.21 13.42 -20.50
CA SER A 464 -11.79 14.07 -19.25
C SER A 464 -12.70 13.61 -18.11
N PRO A 465 -12.14 13.18 -16.96
CA PRO A 465 -12.93 12.93 -15.76
C PRO A 465 -13.35 14.27 -15.12
N GLU A 466 -14.66 14.45 -14.90
CA GLU A 466 -15.27 15.63 -14.27
C GLU A 466 -16.19 15.25 -13.10
N ALA A 467 -16.67 16.26 -12.36
CA ALA A 467 -17.47 16.06 -11.16
C ALA A 467 -18.83 15.40 -11.48
N GLU A 468 -19.41 15.73 -12.63
CA GLU A 468 -20.70 15.21 -13.10
C GLU A 468 -20.57 13.89 -13.89
N GLY A 469 -19.35 13.43 -14.14
CA GLY A 469 -19.06 12.22 -14.89
C GLY A 469 -17.96 12.43 -15.93
N VAL A 470 -17.95 11.63 -16.99
CA VAL A 470 -16.89 11.67 -17.98
C VAL A 470 -17.33 12.49 -19.20
N ARG A 471 -16.60 13.56 -19.49
CA ARG A 471 -16.80 14.38 -20.68
C ARG A 471 -15.96 13.86 -21.84
N ARG A 472 -16.60 13.61 -22.98
CA ARG A 472 -15.91 13.31 -24.23
C ARG A 472 -15.38 14.61 -24.86
N LEU A 473 -14.07 14.68 -25.07
CA LEU A 473 -13.41 15.85 -25.65
C LEU A 473 -13.23 15.74 -27.17
N ALA A 474 -12.92 14.53 -27.65
CA ALA A 474 -12.72 14.26 -29.08
C ALA A 474 -13.01 12.79 -29.42
N LEU A 475 -13.33 12.56 -30.69
CA LEU A 475 -13.25 11.24 -31.32
C LEU A 475 -12.01 11.21 -32.19
N ALA A 476 -11.15 10.22 -31.97
CA ALA A 476 -10.04 9.93 -32.84
C ALA A 476 -10.13 8.47 -33.32
N HIS A 477 -9.40 8.17 -34.38
CA HIS A 477 -9.32 6.82 -34.96
C HIS A 477 -7.90 6.23 -34.91
N SER A 478 -6.94 6.99 -34.39
CA SER A 478 -5.55 6.55 -34.25
C SER A 478 -4.88 7.21 -33.04
N GLN A 479 -3.80 6.59 -32.53
CA GLN A 479 -2.99 7.17 -31.47
C GLN A 479 -2.36 8.51 -31.89
N ALA A 480 -2.00 8.65 -33.17
CA ALA A 480 -1.49 9.91 -33.73
C ALA A 480 -2.55 11.03 -33.66
N ALA A 481 -3.81 10.74 -33.99
CA ALA A 481 -4.88 11.73 -33.90
C ALA A 481 -5.20 12.14 -32.45
N GLN A 482 -5.12 11.21 -31.50
CA GLN A 482 -5.23 11.53 -30.06
C GLN A 482 -4.09 12.45 -29.61
N ARG A 483 -2.86 12.11 -29.99
CA ARG A 483 -1.66 12.91 -29.73
C ARG A 483 -1.80 14.32 -30.30
N ASP A 484 -2.17 14.45 -31.56
CA ASP A 484 -2.28 15.74 -32.24
C ASP A 484 -3.35 16.63 -31.59
N PHE A 485 -4.46 16.04 -31.13
CA PHE A 485 -5.47 16.74 -30.34
C PHE A 485 -4.89 17.30 -29.02
N VAL A 486 -4.18 16.48 -28.25
CA VAL A 486 -3.58 16.90 -26.97
C VAL A 486 -2.50 17.97 -27.20
N LEU A 487 -1.63 17.82 -28.20
CA LEU A 487 -0.62 18.82 -28.52
C LEU A 487 -1.25 20.16 -28.96
N ALA A 488 -2.37 20.12 -29.70
CA ALA A 488 -3.09 21.34 -30.06
C ALA A 488 -3.64 22.06 -28.82
N ARG A 489 -4.15 21.31 -27.82
CA ARG A 489 -4.57 21.87 -26.53
C ARG A 489 -3.40 22.49 -25.76
N LEU A 490 -2.26 21.81 -25.69
CA LEU A 490 -1.06 22.35 -25.03
C LEU A 490 -0.55 23.63 -25.70
N ARG A 491 -0.54 23.69 -27.03
CA ARG A 491 -0.17 24.92 -27.76
C ARG A 491 -1.13 26.07 -27.50
N ALA A 492 -2.42 25.79 -27.34
CA ALA A 492 -3.40 26.81 -26.97
C ALA A 492 -3.17 27.30 -25.53
N LEU A 493 -2.91 26.36 -24.60
CA LEU A 493 -2.62 26.66 -23.20
C LEU A 493 -1.34 27.49 -23.04
N ALA A 494 -0.28 27.13 -23.76
CA ALA A 494 1.00 27.87 -23.76
C ALA A 494 0.84 29.36 -24.12
N LYS A 495 -0.21 29.73 -24.88
CA LYS A 495 -0.52 31.15 -25.19
C LYS A 495 -1.20 31.89 -24.04
N GLN A 496 -1.87 31.17 -23.15
CA GLN A 496 -2.65 31.73 -22.03
C GLN A 496 -1.84 31.76 -20.72
N GLY A 497 -0.78 30.96 -20.63
CA GLY A 497 0.11 30.88 -19.49
C GLY A 497 0.78 29.52 -19.42
N ARG A 498 1.76 29.38 -18.51
CA ARG A 498 2.46 28.11 -18.31
C ARG A 498 1.76 27.24 -17.26
N PRO A 499 1.52 25.95 -17.53
CA PRO A 499 1.23 24.98 -16.48
C PRO A 499 2.38 24.90 -15.49
N GLU A 500 2.05 24.68 -14.22
CA GLU A 500 3.04 24.45 -13.19
C GLU A 500 3.51 23.00 -13.20
N LEU A 501 2.57 22.07 -13.27
CA LEU A 501 2.81 20.63 -13.23
C LEU A 501 2.04 19.92 -14.36
N LEU A 502 2.72 19.00 -15.02
CA LEU A 502 2.21 18.07 -16.01
C LEU A 502 2.53 16.65 -15.54
N LEU A 503 1.51 15.79 -15.52
CA LEU A 503 1.67 14.37 -15.26
C LEU A 503 1.27 13.60 -16.53
N LEU A 504 2.26 13.03 -17.21
CA LEU A 504 2.09 12.22 -18.40
C LEU A 504 2.04 10.74 -17.99
N GLU A 505 0.91 10.10 -18.25
CA GLU A 505 0.61 8.79 -17.73
C GLU A 505 0.58 7.72 -18.83
N TYR A 506 0.96 6.50 -18.49
CA TYR A 506 0.97 5.35 -19.39
C TYR A 506 0.34 4.11 -18.75
N SER A 507 -0.18 3.19 -19.56
CA SER A 507 -0.60 1.87 -19.10
C SER A 507 0.51 0.85 -19.33
N ASP A 508 0.47 0.10 -20.42
CA ASP A 508 1.51 -0.84 -20.86
C ASP A 508 2.32 -0.33 -22.07
N ASN A 509 2.31 0.99 -22.29
CA ASN A 509 2.90 1.67 -23.44
C ASN A 509 3.97 2.72 -23.06
N GLU A 510 4.70 2.47 -21.98
CA GLU A 510 5.71 3.38 -21.41
C GLU A 510 6.72 3.89 -22.44
N ALA A 511 7.30 2.98 -23.23
CA ALA A 511 8.31 3.31 -24.23
C ALA A 511 7.80 4.39 -25.20
N TRP A 512 6.59 4.21 -25.75
CA TRP A 512 5.99 5.21 -26.63
C TRP A 512 5.74 6.54 -25.93
N VAL A 513 5.25 6.52 -24.69
CA VAL A 513 4.98 7.73 -23.92
C VAL A 513 6.27 8.52 -23.66
N ARG A 514 7.36 7.83 -23.28
CA ARG A 514 8.66 8.45 -22.98
C ARG A 514 9.39 8.92 -24.24
N GLU A 515 9.39 8.13 -25.30
CA GLU A 515 10.21 8.38 -26.49
C GLU A 515 9.50 9.26 -27.53
N ALA A 516 8.16 9.17 -27.64
CA ALA A 516 7.42 9.88 -28.68
C ALA A 516 6.62 11.07 -28.14
N MET A 517 5.97 10.95 -26.98
CA MET A 517 5.09 12.00 -26.45
C MET A 517 5.82 13.02 -25.57
N ALA A 518 6.62 12.55 -24.60
CA ALA A 518 7.29 13.44 -23.65
C ALA A 518 8.19 14.52 -24.30
N PRO A 519 8.99 14.22 -25.35
CA PRO A 519 9.82 15.24 -26.01
C PRO A 519 8.97 16.33 -26.68
N GLN A 520 7.81 15.98 -27.22
CA GLN A 520 6.90 16.93 -27.86
C GLN A 520 6.25 17.86 -26.83
N ILE A 521 5.90 17.35 -25.65
CA ILE A 521 5.41 18.18 -24.54
C ILE A 521 6.50 19.14 -24.07
N ARG A 522 7.73 18.65 -23.85
CA ARG A 522 8.87 19.49 -23.44
C ARG A 522 9.19 20.59 -24.47
N ALA A 523 9.03 20.30 -25.76
CA ALA A 523 9.23 21.32 -26.80
C ALA A 523 8.17 22.43 -26.77
N ILE A 524 6.93 22.15 -26.34
CA ILE A 524 5.85 23.14 -26.24
C ILE A 524 5.92 23.88 -24.89
N LEU A 525 6.28 23.19 -23.81
CA LEU A 525 6.27 23.68 -22.44
C LEU A 525 7.61 23.37 -21.73
N PRO A 526 8.74 24.00 -22.12
CA PRO A 526 10.06 23.67 -21.60
C PRO A 526 10.24 23.98 -20.11
N ASP A 527 9.48 24.96 -19.59
CA ASP A 527 9.60 25.45 -18.21
C ASP A 527 8.56 24.83 -17.25
N SER A 528 7.72 23.91 -17.73
CA SER A 528 6.76 23.20 -16.89
C SER A 528 7.38 21.93 -16.31
N GLU A 529 7.04 21.61 -15.07
CA GLU A 529 7.45 20.35 -14.46
C GLU A 529 6.72 19.20 -15.16
N LEU A 530 7.45 18.34 -15.88
CA LEU A 530 6.89 17.16 -16.54
C LEU A 530 7.33 15.88 -15.83
N GLN A 531 6.35 15.20 -15.23
CA GLN A 531 6.54 13.88 -14.66
C GLN A 531 5.91 12.81 -15.55
N VAL A 532 6.56 11.63 -15.62
CA VAL A 532 6.04 10.47 -16.35
C VAL A 532 5.79 9.33 -15.37
N ALA A 533 4.57 8.81 -15.36
CA ALA A 533 4.11 7.87 -14.34
C ALA A 533 3.20 6.78 -14.94
N PRO A 534 3.11 5.59 -14.34
CA PRO A 534 2.06 4.66 -14.68
C PRO A 534 0.69 5.20 -14.23
N LEU A 535 -0.36 4.91 -15.01
CA LEU A 535 -1.74 5.03 -14.56
C LEU A 535 -1.95 4.14 -13.32
N SER A 536 -2.85 4.54 -12.41
CA SER A 536 -3.27 3.61 -11.35
C SER A 536 -3.81 2.34 -12.00
N LEU A 537 -3.44 1.18 -11.43
CA LEU A 537 -3.83 -0.09 -12.02
C LEU A 537 -5.35 -0.27 -11.98
N SER A 538 -6.00 0.28 -10.95
CA SER A 538 -7.46 0.36 -10.85
C SER A 538 -8.08 1.12 -12.03
N SER A 539 -7.52 2.27 -12.42
CA SER A 539 -7.96 2.98 -13.63
C SER A 539 -7.62 2.19 -14.89
N GLY A 540 -6.42 1.60 -14.96
CA GLY A 540 -5.95 0.77 -16.06
C GLY A 540 -6.84 -0.45 -16.35
N VAL A 541 -7.44 -1.07 -15.32
CA VAL A 541 -8.40 -2.17 -15.48
C VAL A 541 -9.65 -1.73 -16.25
N HIS A 542 -10.13 -0.51 -16.03
CA HIS A 542 -11.32 0.01 -16.71
C HIS A 542 -10.99 0.59 -18.08
N MET A 543 -9.88 1.33 -18.19
CA MET A 543 -9.48 2.04 -19.42
C MET A 543 -8.80 1.13 -20.43
N GLY A 544 -8.12 0.09 -19.95
CA GLY A 544 -7.47 -0.93 -20.76
C GLY A 544 -6.05 -0.59 -21.22
N PRO A 545 -5.31 -1.61 -21.70
CA PRO A 545 -3.95 -1.48 -22.23
C PRO A 545 -3.88 -0.54 -23.45
N GLY A 546 -2.74 0.12 -23.61
CA GLY A 546 -2.47 1.14 -24.63
C GLY A 546 -3.04 2.53 -24.32
N THR A 547 -3.79 2.68 -23.23
CA THR A 547 -4.25 3.99 -22.75
C THR A 547 -3.07 4.82 -22.25
N TRP A 548 -3.10 6.12 -22.53
CA TRP A 548 -2.20 7.11 -21.95
C TRP A 548 -3.01 8.34 -21.57
N ALA A 549 -2.51 9.15 -20.64
CA ALA A 549 -3.20 10.37 -20.22
C ALA A 549 -2.23 11.52 -19.99
N LEU A 550 -2.75 12.75 -19.98
CA LEU A 550 -1.99 13.92 -19.58
C LEU A 550 -2.85 14.75 -18.63
N ALA A 551 -2.50 14.74 -17.36
CA ALA A 551 -3.05 15.63 -16.36
C ALA A 551 -2.20 16.89 -16.22
N LEU A 552 -2.84 18.01 -15.90
CA LEU A 552 -2.16 19.29 -15.76
C LEU A 552 -2.76 20.14 -14.64
N CYS A 553 -1.87 20.85 -13.93
CA CYS A 553 -2.23 21.95 -13.06
C CYS A 553 -1.73 23.26 -13.70
N PRO A 554 -2.62 24.22 -14.00
CA PRO A 554 -2.18 25.55 -14.42
C PRO A 554 -1.41 26.24 -13.29
N ARG A 555 -0.53 27.19 -13.61
CA ARG A 555 0.11 28.00 -12.58
C ARG A 555 -0.91 28.88 -11.88
N LEU A 556 -0.96 28.81 -10.55
CA LEU A 556 -1.99 29.49 -9.75
C LEU A 556 -1.51 30.79 -9.07
N GLY A 557 -0.46 31.46 -9.56
CA GLY A 557 0.05 32.70 -8.94
C GLY A 557 0.55 32.48 -7.50
N ASP A 558 0.88 33.55 -6.79
CA ASP A 558 1.37 33.46 -5.41
C ASP A 558 0.18 33.19 -4.45
N TRP A 559 0.05 31.93 -4.01
CA TRP A 559 -0.83 31.46 -2.93
C TRP A 559 -0.02 31.05 -1.72
#